data_AF-A0A957JF26-F1
#
_entry.id   AF-A0A957JF26-F1
#
_cell.length_a   1.000
_cell.length_b   1.000
_cell.length_c   1.000
_cell.angle_alpha   90.00
_cell.angle_beta   90.00
_cell.angle_gamma   90.00
#
_symmetry.space_group_name_H-M   'P 1'
#
loop_
_entity.id
_entity.type
_entity.pdbx_description
1 polymer ?
#
loop_
_entity_poly.entity_id
_entity_poly.type
_entity_poly.pdbx_seq_one_letter_code
_entity_poly.pdbx_strand_id
1 'polypeptide(L)'
;EAEPEVVCICLMAGFAYGDTPDTGPAVIVTTDNRPDLADQYARELANLLQTGYQQLPPPQAISPEAAVAAALAIPGAPIILVDSADNIGGGTPGDGTDGLRAMLSHDVADGCIVLADPEAVAACQERGVGATLTLTVGAKADSWHGQPVPVTGVVQALSDGEFDCELADNHFAAFYGRRIAMGPCAWLRVGGVNILLTTRKTPPFDLGQLRHIGIEPETQKMIVIKSAVAYRAAYLPIAAGVIEMDTAGLCTADLSRFPYQHWRPNIKV
;
A
#
# COMPACT_ATOMS: atom_id res chain seq x y z
N GLU A 1 30.95 -10.04 6.46
CA GLU A 1 31.15 -9.45 7.80
C GLU A 1 31.82 -10.37 8.82
N ALA A 2 31.92 -11.69 8.58
CA ALA A 2 32.62 -12.58 9.51
C ALA A 2 34.16 -12.45 9.46
N GLU A 3 34.71 -11.76 8.45
CA GLU A 3 36.14 -11.47 8.37
C GLU A 3 36.54 -10.34 9.33
N PRO A 4 37.62 -10.49 10.12
CA PRO A 4 37.98 -9.53 11.17
C PRO A 4 38.19 -8.09 10.68
N GLU A 5 38.70 -7.91 9.47
CA GLU A 5 39.01 -6.61 8.89
C GLU A 5 37.80 -5.91 8.26
N VAL A 6 36.66 -6.60 8.13
CA VAL A 6 35.41 -6.01 7.64
C VAL A 6 34.62 -5.46 8.82
N VAL A 7 34.55 -4.13 8.92
CA VAL A 7 33.83 -3.44 9.99
C VAL A 7 32.32 -3.54 9.78
N CYS A 8 31.84 -3.23 8.57
CA CYS A 8 30.43 -3.39 8.21
C CYS A 8 30.22 -3.37 6.69
N ILE A 9 29.11 -3.96 6.27
CA ILE A 9 28.59 -3.94 4.90
C ILE A 9 27.14 -3.45 4.96
N CYS A 10 26.87 -2.31 4.34
CA CYS A 10 25.52 -1.78 4.21
C CYS A 10 25.03 -1.94 2.77
N LEU A 11 23.94 -2.68 2.60
CA LEU A 11 23.19 -2.75 1.35
C LEU A 11 22.01 -1.78 1.41
N MET A 12 22.00 -0.78 0.53
CA MET A 12 20.89 0.14 0.36
C MET A 12 20.15 -0.24 -0.93
N ALA A 13 18.89 -0.65 -0.82
CA ALA A 13 18.09 -1.03 -1.99
C ALA A 13 17.72 0.17 -2.89
N GLY A 14 17.88 1.40 -2.38
CA GLY A 14 17.46 2.63 -3.04
C GLY A 14 15.97 2.92 -2.89
N PHE A 15 15.55 4.05 -3.45
CA PHE A 15 14.13 4.44 -3.52
C PHE A 15 13.77 4.68 -4.98
N ALA A 16 13.14 3.68 -5.61
CA ALA A 16 12.90 3.65 -7.05
C ALA A 16 12.10 4.86 -7.55
N TYR A 17 11.25 5.45 -6.71
CA TYR A 17 10.37 6.57 -7.09
C TYR A 17 11.06 7.94 -6.99
N GLY A 18 12.32 8.00 -6.56
CA GLY A 18 13.12 9.22 -6.56
C GLY A 18 13.64 9.53 -7.97
N ASP A 19 13.43 10.75 -8.46
CA ASP A 19 14.10 11.24 -9.67
C ASP A 19 15.37 12.02 -9.29
N THR A 20 16.41 11.28 -8.90
CA THR A 20 17.68 11.87 -8.46
C THR A 20 18.87 11.15 -9.08
N PRO A 21 20.05 11.81 -9.15
CA PRO A 21 21.29 11.15 -9.56
C PRO A 21 21.71 10.01 -8.63
N ASP A 22 21.14 9.90 -7.43
CA ASP A 22 21.49 8.86 -6.44
C ASP A 22 20.45 7.75 -6.35
N THR A 23 19.44 7.77 -7.22
CA THR A 23 18.45 6.71 -7.30
C THR A 23 19.10 5.41 -7.78
N GLY A 24 18.85 4.33 -7.05
CA GLY A 24 19.36 2.99 -7.35
C GLY A 24 19.95 2.32 -6.11
N PRO A 25 20.29 1.03 -6.23
CA PRO A 25 20.93 0.31 -5.14
C PRO A 25 22.37 0.80 -4.93
N ALA A 26 22.84 0.77 -3.68
CA ALA A 26 24.21 1.07 -3.31
C ALA A 26 24.75 0.02 -2.33
N VAL A 27 26.04 -0.29 -2.47
CA VAL A 27 26.78 -1.13 -1.52
C VAL A 27 27.86 -0.28 -0.89
N ILE A 28 27.87 -0.20 0.43
CA ILE A 28 28.90 0.49 1.21
C ILE A 28 29.63 -0.58 2.01
N VAL A 29 30.94 -0.71 1.79
CA VAL A 29 31.80 -1.62 2.54
C VAL A 29 32.80 -0.79 3.33
N THR A 30 32.84 -0.99 4.64
CA THR A 30 33.79 -0.36 5.54
C THR A 30 34.75 -1.41 6.09
N THR A 31 36.05 -1.16 5.98
CA THR A 31 37.11 -2.04 6.48
C THR A 31 38.07 -1.27 7.38
N ASP A 32 38.75 -1.99 8.26
CA ASP A 32 39.83 -1.43 9.08
C ASP A 32 41.16 -1.52 8.32
N ASN A 33 41.62 -0.36 7.82
CA ASN A 33 42.90 -0.21 7.13
C ASN A 33 43.16 -1.21 5.97
N ARG A 34 42.09 -1.68 5.31
CA ARG A 34 42.12 -2.64 4.18
C ARG A 34 41.25 -2.18 3.01
N PRO A 35 41.64 -1.09 2.30
CA PRO A 35 40.84 -0.54 1.21
C PRO A 35 40.70 -1.50 0.02
N ASP A 36 41.68 -2.36 -0.20
CA ASP A 36 41.66 -3.43 -1.21
C ASP A 36 40.51 -4.41 -0.98
N LEU A 37 40.30 -4.79 0.28
CA LEU A 37 39.23 -5.69 0.69
C LEU A 37 37.85 -5.03 0.57
N ALA A 38 37.76 -3.73 0.88
CA ALA A 38 36.53 -2.95 0.70
C ALA A 38 36.12 -2.92 -0.77
N ASP A 39 37.06 -2.59 -1.67
CA ASP A 39 36.83 -2.55 -3.12
C ASP A 39 36.44 -3.92 -3.68
N GLN A 40 37.09 -4.99 -3.20
CA GLN A 40 36.77 -6.36 -3.61
C GLN A 40 35.31 -6.70 -3.30
N TYR A 41 34.89 -6.55 -2.03
CA TYR A 41 33.54 -6.91 -1.62
C TYR A 41 32.48 -6.00 -2.20
N ALA A 42 32.76 -4.71 -2.34
CA ALA A 42 31.82 -3.77 -2.97
C ALA A 42 31.52 -4.20 -4.42
N ARG A 43 32.54 -4.60 -5.18
CA ARG A 43 32.37 -5.09 -6.57
C ARG A 43 31.67 -6.44 -6.64
N GLU A 44 32.03 -7.37 -5.76
CA GLU A 44 31.40 -8.69 -5.73
C GLU A 44 29.89 -8.59 -5.43
N LEU A 45 29.53 -7.83 -4.40
CA LEU A 45 28.14 -7.61 -4.02
C LEU A 45 27.37 -6.82 -5.10
N ALA A 46 27.99 -5.81 -5.71
CA ALA A 46 27.37 -5.09 -6.82
C ALA A 46 27.06 -6.02 -8.02
N ASN A 47 27.98 -6.94 -8.35
CA ASN A 47 27.76 -7.94 -9.40
C ASN A 47 26.64 -8.92 -9.05
N LEU A 48 26.56 -9.35 -7.79
CA LEU A 48 25.48 -10.22 -7.30
C LEU A 48 24.12 -9.54 -7.42
N LEU A 49 24.00 -8.26 -7.02
CA LEU A 49 22.76 -7.50 -7.18
C LEU A 49 22.35 -7.38 -8.64
N GLN A 50 23.31 -7.06 -9.52
CA GLN A 50 23.03 -6.89 -10.94
C GLN A 50 22.57 -8.20 -11.59
N THR A 51 23.23 -9.31 -11.25
CA THR A 51 22.89 -10.64 -11.80
C THR A 51 21.57 -11.14 -11.22
N GLY A 52 21.32 -10.91 -9.93
CA GLY A 52 20.04 -11.23 -9.29
C GLY A 52 18.87 -10.48 -9.93
N TYR A 53 19.03 -9.18 -10.19
CA TYR A 53 18.01 -8.37 -10.87
C TYR A 53 17.63 -8.93 -12.25
N GLN A 54 18.63 -9.34 -13.04
CA GLN A 54 18.41 -9.91 -14.38
C GLN A 54 17.65 -11.25 -14.37
N GLN A 55 17.56 -11.91 -13.23
CA GLN A 55 16.85 -13.18 -13.06
C GLN A 55 15.43 -13.01 -12.51
N LEU A 56 15.06 -11.80 -12.09
CA LEU A 56 13.72 -11.55 -11.58
C LEU A 56 12.69 -11.65 -12.72
N PRO A 57 11.53 -12.26 -12.48
CA PRO A 57 10.43 -12.19 -13.43
C PRO A 57 9.97 -10.73 -13.59
N PRO A 58 9.38 -10.37 -14.75
CA PRO A 58 8.75 -9.07 -14.88
C PRO A 58 7.65 -8.90 -13.83
N PRO A 59 7.32 -7.65 -13.44
CA PRO A 59 6.22 -7.38 -12.52
C PRO A 59 4.93 -8.07 -12.98
N GLN A 60 4.23 -8.70 -12.04
CA GLN A 60 2.97 -9.37 -12.33
C GLN A 60 1.88 -8.33 -12.64
N ALA A 61 1.34 -8.37 -13.86
CA ALA A 61 0.37 -7.39 -14.35
C ALA A 61 -1.07 -7.95 -14.33
N ILE A 62 -1.64 -8.18 -13.14
CA ILE A 62 -3.06 -8.53 -13.03
C ILE A 62 -3.86 -7.24 -12.91
N SER A 63 -4.72 -6.94 -13.89
CA SER A 63 -5.57 -5.75 -13.80
C SER A 63 -6.51 -5.83 -12.59
N PRO A 64 -6.98 -4.69 -12.04
CA PRO A 64 -7.90 -4.66 -10.91
C PRO A 64 -9.16 -5.51 -11.14
N GLU A 65 -9.73 -5.47 -12.36
CA GLU A 65 -10.89 -6.28 -12.74
C GLU A 65 -10.58 -7.77 -12.72
N ALA A 66 -9.44 -8.18 -13.28
CA ALA A 66 -9.02 -9.58 -13.29
C ALA A 66 -8.72 -10.08 -11.86
N ALA A 67 -8.14 -9.23 -11.02
CA ALA A 67 -7.85 -9.55 -9.62
C ALA A 67 -9.13 -9.76 -8.81
N VAL A 68 -10.12 -8.89 -8.97
CA VAL A 68 -11.44 -9.03 -8.32
C VAL A 68 -12.15 -10.30 -8.81
N ALA A 69 -12.16 -10.56 -10.12
CA ALA A 69 -12.74 -11.78 -10.68
C ALA A 69 -12.06 -13.06 -10.14
N ALA A 70 -10.73 -13.05 -10.05
CA ALA A 70 -9.96 -14.16 -9.48
C ALA A 70 -10.25 -14.33 -7.97
N ALA A 71 -10.32 -13.24 -7.20
CA ALA A 71 -10.65 -13.29 -5.77
C ALA A 71 -12.04 -13.88 -5.49
N LEU A 72 -13.03 -13.60 -6.36
CA LEU A 72 -14.36 -14.18 -6.26
C LEU A 72 -14.35 -15.71 -6.45
N ALA A 73 -13.43 -16.23 -7.28
CA ALA A 73 -13.30 -17.66 -7.55
C ALA A 73 -12.55 -18.43 -6.44
N ILE A 74 -11.81 -17.76 -5.56
CA ILE A 74 -11.07 -18.40 -4.47
C ILE A 74 -12.04 -18.74 -3.31
N PRO A 75 -12.08 -20.00 -2.84
CA PRO A 75 -12.85 -20.36 -1.65
C PRO A 75 -12.21 -19.78 -0.39
N GLY A 76 -13.05 -19.40 0.58
CA GLY A 76 -12.60 -18.73 1.81
C GLY A 76 -12.59 -17.20 1.70
N ALA A 77 -12.26 -16.57 2.82
CA ALA A 77 -12.29 -15.12 3.02
C ALA A 77 -11.44 -14.74 4.26
N PRO A 78 -10.90 -13.52 4.34
CA PRO A 78 -10.78 -12.53 3.26
C PRO A 78 -9.71 -12.88 2.22
N ILE A 79 -9.95 -12.47 0.97
CA ILE A 79 -8.89 -12.37 -0.06
C ILE A 79 -8.28 -10.97 0.00
N ILE A 80 -6.97 -10.89 0.14
CA ILE A 80 -6.26 -9.62 0.22
C ILE A 80 -5.87 -9.18 -1.20
N LEU A 81 -6.40 -8.04 -1.63
CA LEU A 81 -6.05 -7.39 -2.88
C LEU A 81 -5.02 -6.29 -2.60
N VAL A 82 -3.79 -6.49 -3.06
CA VAL A 82 -2.67 -5.60 -2.77
C VAL A 82 -2.60 -4.51 -3.84
N ASP A 83 -2.81 -3.27 -3.43
CA ASP A 83 -2.56 -2.07 -4.21
C ASP A 83 -1.19 -1.50 -3.80
N SER A 84 -0.15 -1.99 -4.46
CA SER A 84 1.22 -1.53 -4.21
C SER A 84 1.49 -0.17 -4.84
N ALA A 85 0.75 0.20 -5.90
CA ALA A 85 0.95 1.47 -6.60
C ALA A 85 0.50 2.67 -5.76
N ASP A 86 -0.49 2.48 -4.88
CA ASP A 86 -0.86 3.43 -3.83
C ASP A 86 -0.38 3.01 -2.44
N ASN A 87 0.87 2.54 -2.32
CA ASN A 87 1.48 2.22 -1.03
C ASN A 87 1.77 3.47 -0.18
N ILE A 88 0.95 3.72 0.84
CA ILE A 88 1.06 4.88 1.75
C ILE A 88 2.43 4.91 2.45
N GLY A 89 2.99 3.75 2.81
CA GLY A 89 4.33 3.66 3.41
C GLY A 89 5.46 4.03 2.44
N GLY A 90 5.21 3.98 1.13
CA GLY A 90 6.09 4.47 0.08
C GLY A 90 5.91 5.95 -0.25
N GLY A 91 4.98 6.65 0.41
CA GLY A 91 4.75 8.09 0.29
C GLY A 91 3.50 8.50 -0.50
N THR A 92 2.73 7.55 -1.03
CA THR A 92 1.54 7.84 -1.86
C THR A 92 0.38 8.44 -1.05
N PRO A 93 -0.66 8.99 -1.70
CA PRO A 93 -1.75 9.68 -1.02
C PRO A 93 -2.73 8.75 -0.27
N GLY A 94 -2.88 7.49 -0.67
CA GLY A 94 -3.82 6.58 -0.03
C GLY A 94 -5.27 6.70 -0.53
N ASP A 95 -5.50 7.39 -1.64
CA ASP A 95 -6.82 7.70 -2.19
C ASP A 95 -7.12 7.01 -3.53
N GLY A 96 -6.27 6.08 -3.97
CA GLY A 96 -6.41 5.34 -5.22
C GLY A 96 -7.71 4.53 -5.33
N THR A 97 -8.37 4.62 -6.48
CA THR A 97 -9.76 4.16 -6.68
C THR A 97 -9.92 2.95 -7.59
N ASP A 98 -8.85 2.42 -8.18
CA ASP A 98 -8.93 1.33 -9.16
C ASP A 98 -9.54 0.06 -8.56
N GLY A 99 -9.12 -0.33 -7.37
CA GLY A 99 -9.73 -1.45 -6.64
C GLY A 99 -11.20 -1.21 -6.29
N LEU A 100 -11.60 0.02 -5.94
CA LEU A 100 -13.00 0.36 -5.68
C LEU A 100 -13.84 0.20 -6.95
N ARG A 101 -13.37 0.74 -8.07
CA ARG A 101 -14.06 0.65 -9.37
C ARG A 101 -14.28 -0.79 -9.80
N ALA A 102 -13.24 -1.62 -9.65
CA ALA A 102 -13.31 -3.05 -9.96
C ALA A 102 -14.28 -3.82 -9.04
N MET A 103 -14.30 -3.54 -7.74
CA MET A 103 -15.25 -4.16 -6.81
C MET A 103 -16.70 -3.77 -7.12
N LEU A 104 -16.95 -2.49 -7.43
CA LEU A 104 -18.28 -2.01 -7.77
C LEU A 104 -18.77 -2.58 -9.11
N SER A 105 -17.89 -2.71 -10.12
CA SER A 105 -18.27 -3.26 -11.43
C SER A 105 -18.59 -4.76 -11.41
N HIS A 106 -18.13 -5.48 -10.39
CA HIS A 106 -18.42 -6.89 -10.17
C HIS A 106 -19.51 -7.15 -9.12
N ASP A 107 -20.19 -6.10 -8.65
CA ASP A 107 -21.21 -6.19 -7.60
C ASP A 107 -20.74 -6.99 -6.37
N VAL A 108 -19.47 -6.78 -5.97
CA VAL A 108 -18.84 -7.55 -4.88
C VAL A 108 -19.66 -7.40 -3.59
N ALA A 109 -20.06 -8.55 -3.02
CA ALA A 109 -20.61 -8.64 -1.69
C ALA A 109 -19.48 -8.68 -0.66
N ASP A 110 -19.55 -7.80 0.35
CA ASP A 110 -18.64 -7.70 1.48
C ASP A 110 -17.18 -7.43 1.10
N GLY A 111 -17.00 -6.55 0.11
CA GLY A 111 -15.69 -5.96 -0.21
C GLY A 111 -15.35 -4.83 0.76
N CYS A 112 -14.07 -4.60 1.04
CA CYS A 112 -13.62 -3.50 1.89
C CYS A 112 -12.45 -2.73 1.26
N ILE A 113 -12.48 -1.40 1.37
CA ILE A 113 -11.38 -0.53 0.97
C ILE A 113 -11.29 0.70 1.87
N VAL A 114 -10.07 1.15 2.15
CA VAL A 114 -9.79 2.41 2.85
C VAL A 114 -9.37 3.48 1.83
N LEU A 115 -9.91 4.69 1.94
CA LEU A 115 -9.56 5.85 1.11
C LEU A 115 -9.31 7.09 1.98
N ALA A 116 -8.17 7.74 1.75
CA ALA A 116 -7.88 9.05 2.34
C ALA A 116 -8.65 10.15 1.56
N ASP A 117 -9.80 10.56 2.07
CA ASP A 117 -10.67 11.55 1.42
C ASP A 117 -11.35 12.44 2.47
N PRO A 118 -10.68 13.52 2.92
CA PRO A 118 -11.20 14.39 3.97
C PRO A 118 -12.50 15.10 3.58
N GLU A 119 -12.70 15.38 2.29
CA GLU A 119 -13.94 16.00 1.80
C GLU A 119 -15.13 15.05 1.91
N ALA A 120 -14.94 13.78 1.53
CA ALA A 120 -15.96 12.75 1.65
C ALA A 120 -16.31 12.46 3.11
N VAL A 121 -15.31 12.48 4.01
CA VAL A 121 -15.56 12.40 5.47
C VAL A 121 -16.44 13.57 5.93
N ALA A 122 -16.10 14.81 5.57
CA ALA A 122 -16.86 15.99 5.97
C ALA A 122 -18.33 15.91 5.49
N ALA A 123 -18.55 15.46 4.25
CA ALA A 123 -19.89 15.25 3.71
C ALA A 123 -20.68 14.18 4.49
N CYS A 124 -20.03 13.07 4.87
CA CYS A 124 -20.66 12.03 5.69
C CYS A 124 -20.99 12.54 7.11
N GLN A 125 -20.11 13.34 7.72
CA GLN A 125 -20.33 13.94 9.04
C GLN A 125 -21.48 14.94 9.04
N GLU A 126 -21.58 15.79 8.00
CA GLU A 126 -22.67 16.75 7.86
C GLU A 126 -24.04 16.06 7.75
N ARG A 127 -24.09 14.92 7.06
CA ARG A 127 -25.33 14.16 6.85
C ARG A 127 -25.69 13.25 8.01
N GLY A 128 -24.70 12.73 8.72
CA GLY A 128 -24.88 11.86 9.87
C GLY A 128 -25.13 10.39 9.53
N VAL A 129 -25.04 9.55 10.57
CA VAL A 129 -25.27 8.11 10.49
C VAL A 129 -26.71 7.81 10.03
N GLY A 130 -26.86 6.83 9.14
CA GLY A 130 -28.13 6.41 8.54
C GLY A 130 -28.53 7.20 7.30
N ALA A 131 -27.84 8.30 6.97
CA ALA A 131 -28.14 9.08 5.79
C ALA A 131 -27.62 8.40 4.51
N THR A 132 -28.42 8.49 3.44
CA THR A 132 -28.00 8.16 2.07
C THR A 132 -27.51 9.43 1.38
N LEU A 133 -26.35 9.38 0.75
CA LEU A 133 -25.77 10.51 0.01
C LEU A 133 -25.07 10.04 -1.26
N THR A 134 -25.06 10.93 -2.25
CA THR A 134 -24.29 10.77 -3.48
C THR A 134 -23.12 11.74 -3.46
N LEU A 135 -21.91 11.22 -3.65
CA LEU A 135 -20.65 11.98 -3.65
C LEU A 135 -19.63 11.34 -4.58
N THR A 136 -18.53 12.04 -4.83
CA THR A 136 -17.34 11.49 -5.47
C THR A 136 -16.27 11.18 -4.42
N VAL A 137 -15.70 9.97 -4.49
CA VAL A 137 -14.69 9.49 -3.53
C VAL A 137 -13.36 9.15 -4.20
N GLY A 138 -12.27 9.44 -3.50
CA GLY A 138 -10.88 9.09 -3.86
C GLY A 138 -10.34 9.80 -5.11
N ALA A 139 -9.05 9.58 -5.38
CA ALA A 139 -8.28 10.12 -6.51
C ALA A 139 -8.41 11.64 -6.68
N LYS A 140 -8.32 12.37 -5.56
CA LYS A 140 -8.38 13.84 -5.48
C LYS A 140 -7.00 14.45 -5.22
N ALA A 141 -6.06 13.67 -4.71
CA ALA A 141 -4.75 14.16 -4.30
C ALA A 141 -3.83 14.49 -5.49
N ASP A 142 -3.90 13.71 -6.56
CA ASP A 142 -3.12 13.90 -7.79
C ASP A 142 -3.79 13.22 -9.01
N SER A 143 -3.09 13.22 -10.14
CA SER A 143 -3.53 12.59 -11.39
C SER A 143 -2.97 11.18 -11.62
N TRP A 144 -2.25 10.61 -10.65
CA TRP A 144 -1.53 9.34 -10.77
C TRP A 144 -2.31 8.15 -10.18
N HIS A 145 -3.23 8.37 -9.25
CA HIS A 145 -3.94 7.31 -8.52
C HIS A 145 -5.38 7.07 -9.01
N GLY A 146 -5.60 7.17 -10.33
CA GLY A 146 -6.89 6.90 -10.97
C GLY A 146 -7.77 8.14 -11.11
N GLN A 147 -9.09 7.97 -10.98
CA GLN A 147 -10.11 9.02 -11.14
C GLN A 147 -11.17 8.94 -10.03
N PRO A 148 -11.72 10.07 -9.56
CA PRO A 148 -12.78 10.05 -8.55
C PRO A 148 -13.97 9.20 -8.98
N VAL A 149 -14.51 8.43 -8.04
CA VAL A 149 -15.62 7.51 -8.32
C VAL A 149 -16.92 8.08 -7.76
N PRO A 150 -17.94 8.36 -8.59
CA PRO A 150 -19.26 8.72 -8.08
C PRO A 150 -19.91 7.51 -7.42
N VAL A 151 -20.37 7.67 -6.18
CA VAL A 151 -21.01 6.61 -5.39
C VAL A 151 -22.26 7.13 -4.71
N THR A 152 -23.24 6.25 -4.53
CA THR A 152 -24.40 6.48 -3.65
C THR A 152 -24.38 5.43 -2.56
N GLY A 153 -24.31 5.87 -1.30
CA GLY A 153 -24.16 4.96 -0.17
C GLY A 153 -24.80 5.47 1.11
N VAL A 154 -24.83 4.60 2.12
CA VAL A 154 -25.38 4.90 3.45
C VAL A 154 -24.24 5.04 4.45
N VAL A 155 -24.24 6.11 5.24
CA VAL A 155 -23.30 6.29 6.36
C VAL A 155 -23.65 5.29 7.46
N GLN A 156 -22.81 4.28 7.67
CA GLN A 156 -23.01 3.26 8.70
C GLN A 156 -22.50 3.71 10.06
N ALA A 157 -21.36 4.41 10.08
CA ALA A 157 -20.73 4.87 11.31
C ALA A 157 -19.83 6.09 11.05
N LEU A 158 -19.61 6.87 12.09
CA LEU A 158 -18.66 7.98 12.15
C LEU A 158 -17.74 7.74 13.36
N SER A 159 -16.49 8.16 13.24
CA SER A 159 -15.46 7.96 14.26
C SER A 159 -14.46 9.11 14.24
N ASP A 160 -13.82 9.39 15.37
CA ASP A 160 -12.68 10.32 15.44
C ASP A 160 -11.37 9.68 14.94
N GLY A 161 -11.41 8.40 14.55
CA GLY A 161 -10.31 7.66 13.93
C GLY A 161 -9.20 7.26 14.90
N GLU A 162 -9.50 7.19 16.19
CA GLU A 162 -8.55 6.75 17.20
C GLU A 162 -8.72 5.27 17.56
N PHE A 163 -7.62 4.53 17.59
CA PHE A 163 -7.60 3.13 17.99
C PHE A 163 -6.24 2.72 18.55
N ASP A 164 -6.23 1.63 19.32
CA ASP A 164 -4.99 1.01 19.79
C ASP A 164 -4.57 -0.09 18.81
N CYS A 165 -3.29 -0.16 18.48
CA CYS A 165 -2.74 -1.23 17.65
C CYS A 165 -2.97 -2.59 18.35
N GLU A 166 -3.47 -3.56 17.60
CA GLU A 166 -3.57 -4.94 18.08
C GLU A 166 -2.19 -5.61 18.10
N LEU A 167 -1.30 -5.21 17.18
CA LEU A 167 0.07 -5.67 17.10
C LEU A 167 1.02 -4.64 17.71
N ALA A 168 1.34 -4.83 18.98
CA ALA A 168 2.21 -3.91 19.74
C ALA A 168 3.68 -3.86 19.23
N ASP A 169 4.10 -4.86 18.45
CA ASP A 169 5.47 -5.05 17.97
C ASP A 169 5.53 -5.13 16.42
N ASN A 170 4.75 -4.30 15.72
CA ASN A 170 4.82 -4.17 14.25
C ASN A 170 5.47 -2.84 13.82
N HIS A 171 5.68 -2.68 12.50
CA HIS A 171 6.17 -1.42 11.92
C HIS A 171 5.26 -0.24 12.31
N PHE A 172 3.95 -0.46 12.43
CA PHE A 172 3.02 0.62 12.72
C PHE A 172 3.25 1.21 14.12
N ALA A 173 3.33 0.35 15.13
CA ALA A 173 3.65 0.74 16.50
C ALA A 173 5.03 1.39 16.60
N ALA A 174 6.01 0.91 15.83
CA ALA A 174 7.36 1.49 15.80
C ALA A 174 7.40 2.93 15.23
N PHE A 175 6.62 3.22 14.19
CA PHE A 175 6.64 4.53 13.52
C PHE A 175 5.60 5.52 14.07
N TYR A 176 4.45 5.04 14.51
CA TYR A 176 3.28 5.87 14.85
C TYR A 176 2.86 5.76 16.31
N GLY A 177 3.49 4.87 17.08
CA GLY A 177 3.09 4.56 18.45
C GLY A 177 1.93 3.57 18.52
N ARG A 178 1.57 3.16 19.74
CA ARG A 178 0.52 2.14 19.97
C ARG A 178 -0.91 2.68 19.87
N ARG A 179 -1.08 4.00 19.97
CA ARG A 179 -2.35 4.71 19.82
C ARG A 179 -2.29 5.47 18.50
N ILE A 180 -3.11 5.07 17.55
CA ILE A 180 -3.15 5.63 16.21
C ILE A 180 -4.27 6.67 16.12
N ALA A 181 -4.05 7.73 15.34
CA ALA A 181 -5.05 8.76 15.06
C ALA A 181 -5.13 9.05 13.55
N MET A 182 -6.14 8.49 12.88
CA MET A 182 -6.44 8.71 11.45
C MET A 182 -7.22 10.00 11.19
N GLY A 183 -7.53 10.74 12.25
CA GLY A 183 -8.48 11.85 12.24
C GLY A 183 -9.90 11.37 11.98
N PRO A 184 -10.87 12.30 11.85
CA PRO A 184 -12.25 11.93 11.56
C PRO A 184 -12.37 10.94 10.40
N CYS A 185 -13.24 9.96 10.58
CA CYS A 185 -13.48 8.85 9.67
C CYS A 185 -14.98 8.63 9.48
N ALA A 186 -15.35 8.08 8.32
CA ALA A 186 -16.70 7.67 8.01
C ALA A 186 -16.70 6.30 7.35
N TRP A 187 -17.59 5.41 7.80
CA TRP A 187 -17.89 4.17 7.09
C TRP A 187 -19.09 4.41 6.19
N LEU A 188 -18.84 4.40 4.88
CA LEU A 188 -19.85 4.50 3.84
C LEU A 188 -20.08 3.11 3.21
N ARG A 189 -21.30 2.57 3.30
CA ARG A 189 -21.69 1.33 2.62
C ARG A 189 -22.28 1.67 1.25
N VAL A 190 -21.65 1.17 0.18
CA VAL A 190 -22.08 1.35 -1.22
C VAL A 190 -22.35 -0.03 -1.82
N GLY A 191 -23.63 -0.38 -1.98
CA GLY A 191 -24.00 -1.74 -2.36
C GLY A 191 -23.42 -2.78 -1.39
N GLY A 192 -22.62 -3.72 -1.91
CA GLY A 192 -21.90 -4.71 -1.13
C GLY A 192 -20.55 -4.25 -0.57
N VAL A 193 -20.08 -3.04 -0.86
CA VAL A 193 -18.73 -2.57 -0.54
C VAL A 193 -18.72 -1.63 0.68
N ASN A 194 -17.84 -1.92 1.63
CA ASN A 194 -17.48 -1.08 2.76
C ASN A 194 -16.35 -0.13 2.38
N ILE A 195 -16.63 1.17 2.33
CA ILE A 195 -15.63 2.21 2.11
C ILE A 195 -15.35 2.91 3.45
N LEU A 196 -14.15 2.70 3.99
CA LEU A 196 -13.66 3.48 5.12
C LEU A 196 -12.98 4.74 4.59
N LEU A 197 -13.63 5.87 4.79
CA LEU A 197 -13.11 7.19 4.45
C LEU A 197 -12.35 7.76 5.65
N THR A 198 -11.12 8.24 5.43
CA THR A 198 -10.28 8.85 6.49
C THR A 198 -9.85 10.26 6.09
N THR A 199 -9.66 11.13 7.08
CA THR A 199 -9.11 12.49 6.85
C THR A 199 -7.59 12.50 6.75
N ARG A 200 -6.91 11.52 7.37
CA ARG A 200 -5.46 11.32 7.26
C ARG A 200 -5.17 9.99 6.59
N LYS A 201 -4.29 10.01 5.60
CA LYS A 201 -3.74 8.80 5.01
C LYS A 201 -3.00 8.00 6.07
N THR A 202 -3.42 6.75 6.25
CA THR A 202 -2.93 5.88 7.32
C THR A 202 -2.63 4.51 6.75
N PRO A 203 -1.38 4.02 6.85
CA PRO A 203 -1.01 2.73 6.29
C PRO A 203 -1.81 1.57 6.93
N PRO A 204 -2.24 0.56 6.13
CA PRO A 204 -3.01 -0.58 6.63
C PRO A 204 -2.07 -1.62 7.25
N PHE A 205 -1.48 -1.28 8.39
CA PHE A 205 -0.49 -2.13 9.07
C PHE A 205 -1.06 -2.85 10.30
N ASP A 206 -2.34 -2.63 10.62
CA ASP A 206 -3.01 -3.23 11.77
C ASP A 206 -4.52 -3.35 11.50
N LEU A 207 -5.13 -4.43 11.98
CA LEU A 207 -6.56 -4.71 11.79
C LEU A 207 -7.46 -3.75 12.59
N GLY A 208 -6.93 -3.14 13.65
CA GLY A 208 -7.60 -2.09 14.42
C GLY A 208 -8.07 -0.93 13.55
N GLN A 209 -7.39 -0.67 12.42
CA GLN A 209 -7.81 0.33 11.43
C GLN A 209 -9.25 0.12 10.95
N LEU A 210 -9.67 -1.12 10.73
CA LEU A 210 -11.02 -1.44 10.27
C LEU A 210 -11.97 -1.67 11.47
N ARG A 211 -11.50 -2.41 12.48
CA ARG A 211 -12.34 -2.78 13.63
C ARG A 211 -12.82 -1.59 14.44
N HIS A 212 -12.02 -0.53 14.55
CA HIS A 212 -12.39 0.63 15.38
C HIS A 212 -13.71 1.30 14.97
N ILE A 213 -14.09 1.21 13.69
CA ILE A 213 -15.35 1.76 13.17
C ILE A 213 -16.44 0.69 12.99
N GLY A 214 -16.15 -0.56 13.35
CA GLY A 214 -17.09 -1.68 13.30
C GLY A 214 -16.99 -2.56 12.05
N ILE A 215 -15.98 -2.40 11.20
CA ILE A 215 -15.74 -3.29 10.06
C ILE A 215 -14.87 -4.46 10.55
N GLU A 216 -15.43 -5.67 10.58
CA GLU A 216 -14.68 -6.88 10.96
C GLU A 216 -13.90 -7.43 9.75
N PRO A 217 -12.55 -7.42 9.74
CA PRO A 217 -11.76 -7.84 8.58
C PRO A 217 -12.02 -9.30 8.15
N GLU A 218 -12.14 -10.20 9.11
CA GLU A 218 -12.29 -11.64 8.91
C GLU A 218 -13.60 -12.01 8.21
N THR A 219 -14.62 -11.14 8.27
CA THR A 219 -15.91 -11.38 7.62
C THR A 219 -15.99 -10.83 6.20
N GLN A 220 -14.97 -10.08 5.75
CA GLN A 220 -14.99 -9.48 4.41
C GLN A 220 -14.64 -10.54 3.36
N LYS A 221 -15.33 -10.56 2.22
CA LYS A 221 -14.95 -11.44 1.11
C LYS A 221 -13.57 -11.08 0.57
N MET A 222 -13.30 -9.78 0.44
CA MET A 222 -12.02 -9.26 0.00
C MET A 222 -11.72 -7.89 0.60
N ILE A 223 -10.43 -7.59 0.79
CA ILE A 223 -9.96 -6.32 1.34
C ILE A 223 -8.88 -5.77 0.42
N VAL A 224 -9.09 -4.56 -0.10
CA VAL A 224 -8.07 -3.79 -0.81
C VAL A 224 -7.18 -3.08 0.19
N ILE A 225 -5.89 -3.39 0.13
CA ILE A 225 -4.87 -2.81 1.02
C ILE A 225 -3.84 -2.01 0.23
N LYS A 226 -3.53 -0.82 0.73
CA LYS A 226 -2.63 0.16 0.14
C LYS A 226 -1.22 0.03 0.72
N SER A 227 -0.49 -1.01 0.30
CA SER A 227 0.80 -1.40 0.88
C SER A 227 1.62 -2.30 -0.06
N ALA A 228 2.93 -2.35 0.13
CA ALA A 228 3.81 -3.31 -0.56
C ALA A 228 4.15 -4.55 0.29
N VAL A 229 4.58 -4.37 1.53
CA VAL A 229 5.09 -5.47 2.39
C VAL A 229 4.55 -5.42 3.81
N ALA A 230 4.49 -4.24 4.43
CA ALA A 230 4.24 -4.12 5.86
C ALA A 230 2.84 -4.59 6.30
N TYR A 231 1.85 -4.63 5.40
CA TYR A 231 0.53 -5.22 5.67
C TYR A 231 0.62 -6.68 6.11
N ARG A 232 1.67 -7.41 5.69
CA ARG A 232 1.75 -8.86 5.82
C ARG A 232 1.62 -9.32 7.26
N ALA A 233 2.19 -8.58 8.21
CA ALA A 233 2.11 -8.89 9.63
C ALA A 233 0.67 -8.91 10.16
N ALA A 234 -0.19 -8.00 9.69
CA ALA A 234 -1.57 -7.88 10.15
C ALA A 234 -2.56 -8.73 9.35
N TYR A 235 -2.41 -8.77 8.02
CA TYR A 235 -3.44 -9.35 7.15
C TYR A 235 -3.15 -10.79 6.70
N LEU A 236 -1.89 -11.24 6.60
CA LEU A 236 -1.64 -12.65 6.23
C LEU A 236 -2.21 -13.65 7.24
N PRO A 237 -2.20 -13.42 8.56
CA PRO A 237 -2.78 -14.36 9.52
C PRO A 237 -4.27 -14.66 9.29
N ILE A 238 -5.01 -13.73 8.66
CA ILE A 238 -6.43 -13.88 8.36
C ILE A 238 -6.71 -14.18 6.88
N ALA A 239 -5.71 -14.06 6.00
CA ALA A 239 -5.92 -14.14 4.56
C ALA A 239 -6.17 -15.59 4.09
N ALA A 240 -7.25 -15.79 3.33
CA ALA A 240 -7.46 -17.02 2.56
C ALA A 240 -6.69 -17.02 1.22
N GLY A 241 -6.24 -15.85 0.77
CA GLY A 241 -5.44 -15.67 -0.43
C GLY A 241 -4.96 -14.23 -0.59
N VAL A 242 -3.94 -14.03 -1.43
CA VAL A 242 -3.36 -12.71 -1.73
C VAL A 242 -3.20 -12.57 -3.23
N ILE A 243 -3.65 -11.45 -3.78
CA ILE A 243 -3.49 -11.10 -5.19
C ILE A 243 -2.93 -9.68 -5.28
N GLU A 244 -1.81 -9.51 -5.97
CA GLU A 244 -1.24 -8.19 -6.26
C GLU A 244 -1.89 -7.62 -7.53
N MET A 245 -2.35 -6.37 -7.44
CA MET A 245 -3.02 -5.67 -8.54
C MET A 245 -2.04 -4.72 -9.23
N ASP A 246 -2.15 -4.64 -10.56
CA ASP A 246 -1.53 -3.58 -11.36
C ASP A 246 -2.47 -2.37 -11.44
N THR A 247 -2.37 -1.51 -10.44
CA THR A 247 -3.11 -0.24 -10.32
C THR A 247 -2.27 0.94 -10.81
N ALA A 248 -2.94 2.05 -11.11
CA ALA A 248 -2.27 3.33 -11.29
C ALA A 248 -1.76 3.88 -9.95
N GLY A 249 -0.54 4.42 -9.92
CA GLY A 249 -0.03 5.10 -8.73
C GLY A 249 1.48 5.35 -8.73
N LEU A 250 1.92 6.20 -7.80
CA LEU A 250 3.31 6.66 -7.70
C LEU A 250 4.26 5.59 -7.15
N CYS A 251 3.75 4.48 -6.61
CA CYS A 251 4.54 3.34 -6.18
C CYS A 251 4.42 2.11 -7.11
N THR A 252 4.02 2.28 -8.38
CA THR A 252 3.90 1.16 -9.32
C THR A 252 5.22 0.38 -9.46
N ALA A 253 5.12 -0.94 -9.65
CA ALA A 253 6.28 -1.78 -9.95
C ALA A 253 6.78 -1.59 -11.40
N ASP A 254 5.93 -1.04 -12.28
CA ASP A 254 6.29 -0.70 -13.65
C ASP A 254 6.85 0.73 -13.69
N LEU A 255 8.16 0.84 -13.44
CA LEU A 255 8.85 2.13 -13.41
C LEU A 255 8.86 2.82 -14.79
N SER A 256 8.48 2.13 -15.88
CA SER A 256 8.49 2.70 -17.23
C SER A 256 7.41 3.77 -17.42
N ARG A 257 6.45 3.80 -16.49
CA ARG A 257 5.36 4.79 -16.43
C ARG A 257 5.83 6.17 -15.98
N PHE A 258 7.02 6.29 -15.40
CA PHE A 258 7.52 7.56 -14.88
C PHE A 258 8.43 8.29 -15.86
N PRO A 259 8.27 9.62 -16.00
CA PRO A 259 9.11 10.44 -16.88
C PRO A 259 10.41 10.87 -16.17
N TYR A 260 11.25 9.94 -15.76
CA TYR A 260 12.52 10.25 -15.07
C TYR A 260 13.45 11.13 -15.92
N GLN A 261 14.08 12.12 -15.30
CA GLN A 261 14.97 13.08 -15.98
C GLN A 261 16.38 13.10 -15.40
N HIS A 262 16.53 12.74 -14.12
CA HIS A 262 17.77 12.92 -13.36
C HIS A 262 18.45 11.59 -13.01
N TRP A 263 17.95 10.48 -13.53
CA TRP A 263 18.56 9.17 -13.35
C TRP A 263 19.95 9.08 -13.98
N ARG A 264 20.81 8.23 -13.37
CA ARG A 264 22.09 7.89 -13.99
C ARG A 264 21.83 7.20 -15.34
N PRO A 265 22.61 7.50 -16.40
CA PRO A 265 22.40 6.95 -17.75
C PRO A 265 22.41 5.42 -17.84
N ASN A 266 22.92 4.73 -16.81
CA ASN A 266 23.14 3.29 -16.80
C ASN A 266 22.04 2.51 -16.05
N ILE A 267 21.02 3.19 -15.52
CA ILE A 267 19.88 2.56 -14.86
C ILE A 267 18.89 2.12 -15.94
N LYS A 268 18.56 0.83 -15.95
CA LYS A 268 17.53 0.26 -16.83
C LYS A 268 16.23 0.13 -16.06
N VAL A 269 15.16 0.62 -16.68
CA VAL A 269 13.78 0.31 -16.32
C VAL A 269 13.33 -0.95 -17.04
#